data_AF-A0A933T568-F1
#
_entry.id   AF-A0A933T568-F1
#
_cell.length_a   1.000
_cell.length_b   1.000
_cell.length_c   1.000
_cell.angle_alpha   90.00
_cell.angle_beta   90.00
_cell.angle_gamma   90.00
#
_symmetry.space_group_name_H-M   'P 1'
#
loop_
_entity.id
_entity.type
_entity.pdbx_description
1 polymer ?
#
loop_
_entity_poly.entity_id
_entity_poly.type
_entity_poly.pdbx_seq_one_letter_code
_entity_poly.pdbx_strand_id
1 'polypeptide(L)'
;MEFINSLLIFFSGKELSVPLGQVIVFISINSFCLLFGKHKLGLLISYCFVIYWGFIFNHTYFMGIFEGTTWGLPVYIFSGVAMFILAVIGYFQDNRG
;
A
#
# COMPACT_ATOMS: atom_id res chain seq x y z
N MET A 1 -24.27 -20.71 6.48
CA MET A 1 -24.10 -19.91 5.25
C MET A 1 -24.21 -18.42 5.54
N GLU A 2 -25.23 -17.96 6.28
CA GLU A 2 -25.40 -16.52 6.60
C GLU A 2 -24.22 -15.90 7.37
N PHE A 3 -23.67 -16.60 8.38
CA PHE A 3 -22.50 -16.11 9.12
C PHE A 3 -21.27 -15.86 8.23
N ILE A 4 -20.98 -16.77 7.28
CA ILE A 4 -19.88 -16.64 6.33
C ILE A 4 -20.10 -15.42 5.42
N ASN A 5 -21.35 -15.22 4.97
CA ASN A 5 -21.70 -14.07 4.14
C ASN A 5 -21.54 -12.75 4.91
N SER A 6 -21.96 -12.68 6.17
CA SER A 6 -21.78 -11.49 7.01
C SER A 6 -20.30 -11.18 7.25
N LEU A 7 -19.46 -12.20 7.48
CA LEU A 7 -18.02 -12.01 7.57
C LEU A 7 -17.42 -11.52 6.24
N LEU A 8 -17.80 -12.11 5.11
CA LEU A 8 -17.29 -11.68 3.80
C LEU A 8 -17.66 -10.22 3.49
N ILE A 9 -18.88 -9.80 3.82
CA ILE A 9 -19.33 -8.41 3.67
C ILE A 9 -18.49 -7.49 4.56
N PHE A 10 -18.25 -7.88 5.81
CA PHE A 10 -17.42 -7.10 6.74
C PHE A 10 -15.96 -6.97 6.26
N PHE A 11 -15.34 -8.06 5.80
CA PHE A 11 -13.95 -8.03 5.31
C PHE A 11 -13.77 -7.31 3.96
N SER A 12 -14.81 -7.33 3.13
CA SER A 12 -14.85 -6.63 1.83
C SER A 12 -15.39 -5.20 1.93
N GLY A 13 -15.87 -4.82 3.12
CA GLY A 13 -16.44 -3.50 3.39
C GLY A 13 -15.43 -2.39 3.11
N LYS A 14 -15.88 -1.35 2.39
CA LYS A 14 -15.09 -0.13 2.12
C LYS A 14 -15.31 0.97 3.18
N GLU A 15 -15.86 0.61 4.34
CA GLU A 15 -16.08 1.56 5.44
C GLU A 15 -14.76 2.09 6.03
N LEU A 16 -13.69 1.32 5.88
CA LEU A 16 -12.32 1.75 6.17
C LEU A 16 -11.62 2.19 4.89
N SER A 17 -10.63 3.09 5.02
CA SER A 17 -9.78 3.56 3.91
C SER A 17 -9.06 2.40 3.19
N VAL A 18 -8.84 1.28 3.88
CA VAL A 18 -8.36 0.01 3.32
C VAL A 18 -9.27 -1.13 3.80
N PRO A 19 -9.81 -1.98 2.90
CA PRO A 19 -10.61 -3.13 3.30
C PRO A 19 -9.85 -4.09 4.21
N LEU A 20 -10.48 -4.55 5.29
CA LEU A 20 -9.83 -5.42 6.29
C LEU A 20 -9.28 -6.72 5.69
N GLY A 21 -10.00 -7.31 4.72
CA GLY A 21 -9.53 -8.51 4.04
C GLY A 21 -8.18 -8.30 3.34
N GLN A 22 -7.96 -7.13 2.75
CA GLN A 22 -6.68 -6.78 2.09
C GLN A 22 -5.55 -6.64 3.10
N VAL A 23 -5.83 -6.07 4.27
CA VAL A 23 -4.86 -5.93 5.37
C VAL A 23 -4.45 -7.30 5.92
N ILE A 24 -5.40 -8.23 6.09
CA ILE A 24 -5.11 -9.59 6.57
C ILE A 24 -4.21 -10.34 5.58
N VAL A 25 -4.50 -10.25 4.28
CA VAL A 25 -3.66 -10.84 3.23
C VAL A 25 -2.25 -10.24 3.26
N PHE A 26 -2.15 -8.92 3.38
CA PHE A 26 -0.89 -8.20 3.48
C PHE A 26 -0.03 -8.66 4.66
N ILE A 27 -0.64 -8.77 5.86
CA ILE A 27 0.04 -9.24 7.08
C ILE A 27 0.49 -10.69 6.91
N SER A 28 -0.36 -11.54 6.33
CA SER A 28 -0.05 -12.95 6.10
C SER A 28 1.16 -13.10 5.16
N ILE A 29 1.16 -12.38 4.03
CA ILE A 29 2.27 -12.39 3.08
C ILE A 29 3.58 -11.90 3.71
N ASN A 30 3.54 -10.82 4.51
CA ASN A 30 4.72 -10.34 5.23
C ASN A 30 5.21 -11.35 6.26
N SER A 31 4.29 -11.99 6.98
CA SER A 31 4.63 -13.04 7.96
C SER A 31 5.29 -14.23 7.28
N PHE A 32 4.82 -14.65 6.11
CA PHE A 32 5.49 -15.66 5.30
C PHE A 32 6.87 -15.20 4.82
N CYS A 33 7.01 -13.96 4.34
CA CYS A 33 8.32 -13.43 3.93
C CYS A 33 9.32 -13.45 5.08
N LEU A 34 8.88 -13.12 6.29
CA LEU A 34 9.70 -13.21 7.51
C LEU A 34 10.06 -14.66 7.85
N LEU A 35 9.09 -15.58 7.77
CA LEU A 35 9.30 -17.01 8.05
C LEU A 35 10.34 -17.64 7.12
N PHE A 36 10.36 -17.25 5.84
CA PHE A 36 11.31 -17.73 4.84
C PHE A 36 12.64 -16.95 4.83
N GLY A 37 12.86 -16.02 5.77
CA GLY A 37 14.06 -15.16 5.82
C GLY A 37 14.19 -14.21 4.63
N LYS A 38 13.12 -14.00 3.86
CA LYS A 38 13.07 -13.12 2.67
C LYS A 38 12.69 -11.70 3.07
N HIS A 39 13.44 -11.10 3.99
CA HIS A 39 13.15 -9.77 4.54
C HIS A 39 13.02 -8.69 3.46
N LYS A 40 13.85 -8.72 2.41
CA LYS A 40 13.78 -7.75 1.29
C LYS A 40 12.44 -7.80 0.54
N LEU A 41 11.89 -9.01 0.34
CA LEU A 41 10.62 -9.18 -0.36
C LEU A 41 9.46 -8.67 0.48
N GLY A 42 9.45 -8.95 1.80
CA GLY A 42 8.45 -8.38 2.72
C GLY A 42 8.47 -6.86 2.73
N LEU A 43 9.67 -6.26 2.75
CA LEU A 43 9.84 -4.82 2.69
C LEU A 43 9.31 -4.23 1.38
N LEU A 44 9.65 -4.82 0.23
CA LEU A 44 9.15 -4.39 -1.08
C LEU A 44 7.62 -4.45 -1.14
N ILE A 45 7.03 -5.55 -0.67
CA ILE A 45 5.57 -5.74 -0.65
C ILE A 45 4.92 -4.68 0.25
N SER A 46 5.55 -4.34 1.37
CA SER A 46 5.12 -3.27 2.28
C SER A 46 5.12 -1.89 1.61
N TYR A 47 6.18 -1.54 0.89
CA TYR A 47 6.21 -0.30 0.12
C TYR A 47 5.13 -0.26 -0.97
N CYS A 48 4.98 -1.34 -1.75
CA CYS A 48 3.94 -1.42 -2.77
C CYS A 48 2.53 -1.28 -2.19
N PHE A 49 2.28 -1.89 -1.02
CA PHE A 49 0.99 -1.80 -0.34
C PHE A 49 0.67 -0.36 0.07
N VAL A 50 1.63 0.36 0.67
CA VAL A 50 1.44 1.76 1.06
C VAL A 50 1.26 2.66 -0.16
N ILE A 51 2.02 2.46 -1.24
CA ILE A 51 1.86 3.23 -2.48
C ILE A 51 0.46 2.99 -3.08
N TYR A 52 0.03 1.74 -3.20
CA TYR A 52 -1.27 1.45 -3.82
C TYR A 52 -2.42 1.98 -2.98
N TRP A 53 -2.50 1.60 -1.70
CA TRP A 53 -3.64 1.97 -0.85
C TRP A 53 -3.54 3.40 -0.36
N GLY A 54 -2.37 3.84 0.11
CA GLY A 54 -2.19 5.18 0.64
C GLY A 54 -2.22 6.27 -0.44
N PHE A 55 -1.73 5.99 -1.64
CA PHE A 55 -1.50 7.03 -2.65
C PHE A 55 -2.36 6.89 -3.91
N ILE A 56 -2.38 5.72 -4.56
CA ILE A 56 -3.11 5.50 -5.82
C ILE A 56 -4.62 5.42 -5.58
N PHE A 57 -5.04 4.65 -4.59
CA PHE A 57 -6.46 4.49 -4.28
C PHE A 57 -7.10 5.81 -3.84
N ASN A 58 -6.36 6.61 -3.07
CA ASN A 58 -6.79 7.93 -2.59
C ASN A 58 -6.51 9.07 -3.60
N HIS A 59 -6.23 8.77 -4.88
CA HIS A 59 -5.87 9.81 -5.87
C HIS A 59 -6.94 10.90 -6.02
N THR A 60 -8.24 10.56 -5.94
CA THR A 60 -9.34 11.53 -6.05
C THR A 60 -9.33 12.54 -4.91
N TYR A 61 -9.01 12.10 -3.70
CA TYR A 61 -8.85 12.97 -2.53
C TYR A 61 -7.68 13.94 -2.73
N PHE A 62 -6.53 13.44 -3.18
CA PHE A 62 -5.38 14.30 -3.47
C PHE A 62 -5.67 15.26 -4.63
N MET A 63 -6.27 14.80 -5.73
CA MET A 63 -6.63 15.66 -6.86
C MET A 63 -7.61 16.77 -6.45
N GLY A 64 -8.56 16.48 -5.53
CA GLY A 64 -9.46 17.48 -4.98
C GLY A 64 -8.78 18.52 -4.07
N ILE A 65 -7.76 18.14 -3.29
CA ILE A 65 -6.96 19.10 -2.52
C ILE A 65 -6.20 20.06 -3.45
N PHE A 66 -5.76 19.53 -4.58
CA PHE A 66 -4.92 20.23 -5.54
C PHE A 66 -5.72 20.95 -6.65
N GLU A 67 -7.04 20.86 -6.60
CA GLU A 67 -7.94 21.48 -7.56
C GLU A 67 -7.73 23.01 -7.57
N GLY A 68 -7.49 23.58 -8.75
CA GLY A 68 -7.21 25.01 -8.91
C GLY A 68 -5.73 25.43 -8.75
N THR A 69 -4.81 24.50 -8.44
CA THR A 69 -3.36 24.79 -8.36
C THR A 69 -2.59 24.10 -9.49
N THR A 70 -1.95 24.86 -10.38
CA THR A 70 -1.13 24.32 -11.49
C THR A 70 -0.01 23.38 -11.03
N TRP A 71 0.48 23.56 -9.79
CA TRP A 71 1.54 22.75 -9.20
C TRP A 71 1.09 21.42 -8.58
N GLY A 72 -0.22 21.21 -8.43
CA GLY A 72 -0.75 20.06 -7.71
C GLY A 72 -0.47 18.70 -8.36
N LEU A 73 -0.70 18.59 -9.68
CA LEU A 73 -0.42 17.37 -10.42
C LEU A 73 1.09 17.04 -10.48
N PRO A 74 2.00 18.00 -10.77
CA PRO A 74 3.45 17.75 -10.67
C PRO A 74 3.90 17.26 -9.29
N VAL A 75 3.41 17.88 -8.21
CA VAL A 75 3.76 17.49 -6.83
C VAL A 75 3.24 16.09 -6.50
N TYR A 76 2.02 15.76 -6.93
CA TYR A 76 1.47 14.41 -6.80
C TYR A 76 2.37 13.39 -7.50
N ILE A 77 2.68 13.59 -8.78
CA ILE A 77 3.54 12.66 -9.54
C ILE A 77 4.92 12.53 -8.87
N PHE A 78 5.53 13.64 -8.46
CA PHE A 78 6.82 13.64 -7.77
C PHE A 78 6.80 12.83 -6.48
N SER A 79 5.76 12.97 -5.66
CA SER A 79 5.57 12.18 -4.44
C SER A 79 5.46 10.68 -4.73
N GLY A 80 4.67 10.31 -5.75
CA GLY A 80 4.56 8.93 -6.24
C GLY A 80 5.92 8.34 -6.63
N VAL A 81 6.70 9.09 -7.41
CA VAL A 81 8.04 8.68 -7.85
C VAL A 81 9.00 8.58 -6.65
N ALA A 82 8.96 9.52 -5.71
CA ALA A 82 9.79 9.49 -4.51
C ALA A 82 9.53 8.23 -3.66
N MET A 83 8.26 7.88 -3.44
CA MET A 83 7.91 6.64 -2.73
C MET A 83 8.37 5.39 -3.48
N PHE A 84 8.25 5.37 -4.82
CA PHE A 84 8.76 4.27 -5.63
C PHE A 84 10.28 4.14 -5.52
N ILE A 85 11.01 5.24 -5.53
CA ILE A 85 12.47 5.26 -5.33
C ILE A 85 12.82 4.69 -3.96
N LEU A 86 12.11 5.07 -2.90
CA LEU A 86 12.32 4.51 -1.56
C LEU A 86 12.07 3.00 -1.52
N ALA A 87 11.06 2.51 -2.23
CA ALA A 87 10.78 1.07 -2.36
C ALA A 87 11.95 0.32 -3.01
N VAL A 88 12.49 0.89 -4.09
CA VAL A 88 13.65 0.32 -4.82
C VAL A 88 14.90 0.36 -3.95
N ILE A 89 15.20 1.50 -3.32
CA ILE A 89 16.36 1.63 -2.41
C ILE A 89 16.23 0.62 -1.27
N GLY A 90 15.07 0.52 -0.63
CA GLY A 90 14.83 -0.44 0.46
C GLY A 90 15.07 -1.89 0.04
N TYR A 91 14.75 -2.24 -1.21
CA TYR A 91 15.05 -3.56 -1.75
C TYR A 91 16.56 -3.79 -1.96
N PHE A 92 17.30 -2.78 -2.44
CA PHE A 92 18.73 -2.88 -2.72
C PHE A 92 19.64 -2.63 -1.50
N GLN A 93 19.11 -2.11 -0.40
CA GLN A 93 19.90 -1.71 0.77
C GLN A 93 20.53 -2.91 1.52
N ASP A 94 20.08 -4.13 1.25
CA ASP A 94 20.71 -5.36 1.74
C ASP A 94 21.90 -5.74 0.85
N ASN A 95 22.98 -4.97 1.01
CA ASN A 95 24.35 -5.30 0.57
C ASN A 95 25.39 -4.78 1.59
N ARG A 96 24.96 -4.58 2.85
CA ARG A 96 25.83 -4.22 3.99
C ARG A 96 25.31 -4.94 5.25
N GLY A 97 25.76 -6.17 5.45
CA GLY A 97 25.50 -7.01 6.61
C GLY A 97 26.32 -8.27 6.51
#